data_AF-A0A2L0EHE9-F1
#
_entry.id   AF-A0A2L0EHE9-F1
#
_cell.length_a   1.000
_cell.length_b   1.000
_cell.length_c   1.000
_cell.angle_alpha   90.00
_cell.angle_beta   90.00
_cell.angle_gamma   90.00
#
_symmetry.space_group_name_H-M   'P 1'
#
loop_
_entity.id
_entity.type
_entity.pdbx_description
1 polymer ?
#
loop_
_entity_poly.entity_id
_entity_poly.type
_entity_poly.pdbx_seq_one_letter_code
_entity_poly.pdbx_strand_id
1 'polypeptide(L)'
;MTQPPATPALPAEERDALARLTPLLGARASVAPDRPCAPTPLALVEQVMDGSDGSEDEARARALARGLGEVIRAVADNFPDNIFWDLDYLTLCLWQAGSAPATLDFARRVVSLCLGFGNKSKLRFRYAHDFLYGYDWARWVMRKPEERAGVGPFDLAFFDYLDGRQQALCELVASNDRKYSPLNGREFRNPFSFIREPSEERQLHCLLAQVDLIPLKAWRLDGERRWDLPFTDLRARLAERLGLARAGDGR
;
A
#
# COMPACT_ATOMS: atom_id res chain seq x y z
N MET A 1 -25.40 -36.23 13.22
CA MET A 1 -25.38 -34.83 12.75
C MET A 1 -24.16 -34.18 13.36
N THR A 2 -23.08 -34.07 12.60
CA THR A 2 -21.83 -33.44 13.03
C THR A 2 -22.06 -31.93 12.97
N GLN A 3 -21.87 -31.22 14.09
CA GLN A 3 -21.87 -29.76 14.08
C GLN A 3 -20.83 -29.27 13.06
N PRO A 4 -21.13 -28.24 12.24
CA PRO A 4 -20.11 -27.62 11.42
C PRO A 4 -18.98 -27.13 12.32
N PRO A 5 -17.70 -27.24 11.89
CA PRO A 5 -16.58 -26.70 12.66
C PRO A 5 -16.84 -25.22 12.91
N ALA A 6 -16.70 -24.79 14.17
CA ALA A 6 -16.83 -23.38 14.52
C ALA A 6 -15.72 -22.60 13.80
N THR A 7 -16.10 -21.55 13.07
CA THR A 7 -15.15 -20.58 12.53
C THR A 7 -14.25 -20.09 13.67
N PRO A 8 -12.91 -20.16 13.55
CA PRO A 8 -12.03 -19.71 14.61
C PRO A 8 -12.29 -18.23 14.89
N ALA A 9 -12.76 -17.93 16.09
CA ALA A 9 -13.06 -16.57 16.48
C ALA A 9 -11.76 -15.84 16.83
N LEU A 10 -11.56 -14.64 16.27
CA LEU A 10 -10.46 -13.77 16.68
C LEU A 10 -10.60 -13.48 18.20
N PRO A 11 -9.55 -13.68 19.01
CA PRO A 11 -9.65 -13.47 20.45
C PRO A 11 -9.99 -12.01 20.79
N ALA A 12 -10.68 -11.80 21.91
CA ALA A 12 -11.20 -10.49 22.30
C ALA A 12 -10.11 -9.41 22.42
N GLU A 13 -8.93 -9.76 22.93
CA GLU A 13 -7.81 -8.84 23.06
C GLU A 13 -7.36 -8.28 21.70
N GLU A 14 -7.19 -9.14 20.69
CA GLU A 14 -6.84 -8.74 19.33
C GLU A 14 -7.97 -7.95 18.66
N ARG A 15 -9.24 -8.32 18.88
CA ARG A 15 -10.40 -7.54 18.39
C ARG A 15 -10.36 -6.11 18.91
N ASP A 16 -10.17 -5.96 20.23
CA ASP A 16 -10.10 -4.65 20.88
C ASP A 16 -8.88 -3.84 20.42
N ALA A 17 -7.74 -4.53 20.22
CA ALA A 17 -6.54 -3.90 19.69
C ALA A 17 -6.75 -3.34 18.28
N LEU A 18 -7.41 -4.08 17.38
CA LEU A 18 -7.77 -3.61 16.04
C LEU A 18 -8.77 -2.45 16.09
N ALA A 19 -9.79 -2.54 16.95
CA ALA A 19 -10.78 -1.48 17.11
C ALA A 19 -10.12 -0.15 17.49
N ARG A 20 -9.13 -0.18 18.40
CA ARG A 20 -8.35 1.00 18.82
C ARG A 20 -7.53 1.65 17.70
N LEU A 21 -7.29 0.96 16.58
CA LEU A 21 -6.56 1.54 15.44
C LEU A 21 -7.44 2.37 14.52
N THR A 22 -8.76 2.16 14.53
CA THR A 22 -9.72 2.85 13.65
C THR A 22 -9.53 4.38 13.62
N PRO A 23 -9.32 5.08 14.75
CA PRO A 23 -9.07 6.52 14.74
C PRO A 23 -7.82 6.96 13.97
N LEU A 24 -6.79 6.11 13.87
CA LEU A 24 -5.56 6.41 13.12
C LEU A 24 -5.80 6.53 11.61
N LEU A 25 -6.87 5.91 11.11
CA LEU A 25 -7.22 5.96 9.69
C LEU A 25 -8.04 7.22 9.35
N GLY A 26 -8.36 8.08 10.33
CA GLY A 26 -9.12 9.31 10.15
C GLY A 26 -10.48 9.05 9.48
N ALA A 27 -10.74 9.70 8.35
CA ALA A 27 -11.97 9.50 7.57
C ALA A 27 -12.06 8.12 6.90
N ARG A 28 -10.99 7.30 6.94
CA ARG A 28 -10.90 6.00 6.26
C ARG A 28 -11.26 6.10 4.78
N ALA A 29 -10.86 7.16 4.08
CA ALA A 29 -11.27 7.32 2.69
C ALA A 29 -10.83 6.11 1.85
N SER A 30 -11.65 5.74 0.88
CA SER A 30 -11.34 4.70 -0.10
C SER A 30 -11.31 5.30 -1.51
N VAL A 31 -10.46 4.77 -2.38
CA VAL A 31 -10.49 5.09 -3.82
C VAL A 31 -11.53 4.26 -4.57
N ALA A 32 -12.14 3.25 -3.93
CA ALA A 32 -13.16 2.41 -4.54
C ALA A 32 -14.33 3.27 -5.06
N PRO A 33 -14.72 3.14 -6.35
CA PRO A 33 -15.76 4.00 -6.93
C PRO A 33 -17.13 3.86 -6.25
N ASP A 34 -17.42 2.72 -5.66
CA ASP A 34 -18.68 2.33 -5.04
C ASP A 34 -18.64 2.35 -3.49
N ARG A 35 -17.48 2.64 -2.90
CA ARG A 35 -17.28 2.59 -1.44
C ARG A 35 -16.56 3.85 -0.97
N PRO A 36 -17.23 4.75 -0.21
CA PRO A 36 -16.63 6.00 0.24
C PRO A 36 -15.56 5.80 1.34
N CYS A 37 -15.69 4.75 2.14
CA CYS A 37 -14.80 4.46 3.26
C CYS A 37 -14.27 3.02 3.20
N ALA A 38 -12.96 2.87 3.40
CA ALA A 38 -12.30 1.58 3.58
C ALA A 38 -12.81 0.89 4.86
N PRO A 39 -12.81 -0.45 4.94
CA PRO A 39 -13.30 -1.17 6.10
C PRO A 39 -12.46 -0.86 7.33
N THR A 40 -13.01 -1.11 8.52
CA THR A 40 -12.20 -0.99 9.75
C THR A 40 -11.16 -2.11 9.79
N PRO A 41 -10.07 -1.96 10.57
CA PRO A 41 -9.06 -3.01 10.69
C PRO A 41 -9.65 -4.34 11.19
N LEU A 42 -10.63 -4.28 12.10
CA LEU A 42 -11.36 -5.46 12.57
C LEU A 42 -12.18 -6.10 11.45
N ALA A 43 -12.95 -5.30 10.69
CA ALA A 43 -13.77 -5.80 9.60
C ALA A 43 -12.92 -6.45 8.50
N LEU A 44 -11.73 -5.90 8.19
CA LEU A 44 -10.80 -6.51 7.22
C LEU A 44 -10.35 -7.91 7.66
N VAL A 45 -9.98 -8.07 8.94
CA VAL A 45 -9.54 -9.36 9.47
C VAL A 45 -10.69 -10.36 9.46
N GLU A 46 -11.88 -9.96 9.92
CA GLU A 46 -13.07 -10.82 9.90
C GLU A 46 -13.41 -11.26 8.46
N GLN A 47 -13.39 -10.34 7.50
CA GLN A 47 -13.72 -10.62 6.10
C GLN A 47 -12.75 -11.64 5.45
N VAL A 48 -11.46 -11.57 5.78
CA VAL A 48 -10.45 -12.51 5.25
C VAL A 48 -10.55 -13.88 5.93
N MET A 49 -10.88 -13.92 7.22
CA MET A 49 -11.04 -15.17 7.97
C MET A 49 -12.31 -15.94 7.56
N ASP A 50 -13.42 -15.25 7.31
CA ASP A 50 -14.71 -15.88 6.92
C ASP A 50 -14.63 -16.65 5.59
N GLY A 51 -13.65 -16.33 4.73
CA GLY A 51 -13.41 -17.02 3.46
C GLY A 51 -12.53 -18.27 3.55
N SER A 52 -12.13 -18.71 4.75
CA SER A 52 -11.20 -19.82 4.95
C SER A 52 -11.89 -21.12 5.40
N ASP A 53 -11.46 -22.26 4.85
CA ASP A 53 -12.01 -23.59 5.16
C ASP A 53 -11.59 -24.05 6.58
N GLY A 54 -12.33 -23.60 7.59
CA GLY A 54 -12.69 -24.30 8.84
C GLY A 54 -11.62 -24.95 9.73
N SER A 55 -10.34 -24.85 9.41
CA SER A 55 -9.23 -25.53 10.08
C SER A 55 -8.05 -24.58 10.28
N GLU A 56 -8.33 -23.36 10.74
CA GLU A 56 -7.28 -22.36 10.88
C GLU A 56 -7.00 -21.97 12.34
N ASP A 57 -5.70 -21.99 12.62
CA ASP A 57 -5.00 -21.88 13.89
C ASP A 57 -5.20 -20.50 14.52
N GLU A 58 -5.67 -20.45 15.78
CA GLU A 58 -5.80 -19.22 16.57
C GLU A 58 -4.50 -18.38 16.51
N ALA A 59 -3.34 -19.03 16.46
CA ALA A 59 -2.06 -18.36 16.33
C ALA A 59 -1.94 -17.56 15.03
N ARG A 60 -2.46 -18.07 13.91
CA ARG A 60 -2.46 -17.38 12.61
C ARG A 60 -3.43 -16.18 12.62
N ALA A 61 -4.62 -16.34 13.20
CA ALA A 61 -5.56 -15.22 13.37
C ALA A 61 -4.96 -14.09 14.22
N ARG A 62 -4.31 -14.43 15.35
CA ARG A 62 -3.57 -13.46 16.17
C ARG A 62 -2.43 -12.81 15.39
N ALA A 63 -1.67 -13.58 14.62
CA ALA A 63 -0.59 -13.06 13.80
C ALA A 63 -1.07 -12.09 12.72
N LEU A 64 -2.19 -12.39 12.04
CA LEU A 64 -2.82 -11.50 11.07
C LEU A 64 -3.22 -10.17 11.73
N ALA A 65 -3.95 -10.24 12.85
CA ALA A 65 -4.40 -9.05 13.58
C ALA A 65 -3.22 -8.18 14.05
N ARG A 66 -2.17 -8.79 14.60
CA ARG A 66 -0.96 -8.10 15.05
C ARG A 66 -0.19 -7.51 13.88
N GLY A 67 0.06 -8.30 12.83
CA GLY A 67 0.78 -7.88 11.63
C GLY A 67 0.09 -6.73 10.91
N LEU A 68 -1.22 -6.82 10.66
CA LEU A 68 -2.01 -5.72 10.09
C LEU A 68 -1.94 -4.48 10.99
N GLY A 69 -2.04 -4.66 12.31
CA GLY A 69 -1.93 -3.56 13.26
C GLY A 69 -0.56 -2.87 13.24
N GLU A 70 0.53 -3.61 13.07
CA GLU A 70 1.88 -3.05 12.88
C GLU A 70 1.99 -2.27 11.57
N VAL A 71 1.46 -2.81 10.48
CA VAL A 71 1.43 -2.14 9.16
C VAL A 71 0.65 -0.82 9.23
N ILE A 72 -0.56 -0.81 9.83
CA ILE A 72 -1.37 0.41 9.96
C ILE A 72 -0.62 1.49 10.73
N ARG A 73 0.00 1.13 11.87
CA ARG A 73 0.78 2.08 12.66
C ARG A 73 1.96 2.62 11.87
N ALA A 74 2.67 1.74 11.14
CA ALA A 74 3.80 2.15 10.32
C ALA A 74 3.38 3.10 9.19
N VAL A 75 2.24 2.84 8.53
CA VAL A 75 1.71 3.74 7.50
C VAL A 75 1.32 5.08 8.11
N ALA A 76 0.56 5.10 9.20
CA ALA A 76 0.11 6.33 9.86
C ALA A 76 1.30 7.20 10.35
N ASP A 77 2.33 6.55 10.89
CA ASP A 77 3.49 7.23 11.47
C ASP A 77 4.47 7.76 10.41
N ASN A 78 4.62 7.04 9.29
CA ASN A 78 5.58 7.39 8.24
C ASN A 78 4.95 8.18 7.08
N PHE A 79 3.64 8.14 6.91
CA PHE A 79 2.88 8.85 5.88
C PHE A 79 1.70 9.57 6.54
N PRO A 80 1.95 10.64 7.31
CA PRO A 80 0.92 11.31 8.12
C PRO A 80 -0.22 11.92 7.28
N ASP A 81 0.06 12.21 6.01
CA ASP A 81 -0.94 12.72 5.07
C ASP A 81 -1.60 11.60 4.25
N ASN A 82 -1.40 10.32 4.61
CA ASN A 82 -2.00 9.20 3.89
C ASN A 82 -3.53 9.34 3.86
N ILE A 83 -4.08 9.35 2.65
CA ILE A 83 -5.47 9.72 2.42
C ILE A 83 -6.34 8.47 2.43
N PHE A 84 -5.88 7.45 1.71
CA PHE A 84 -6.67 6.28 1.42
C PHE A 84 -6.15 5.05 2.16
N TRP A 85 -7.08 4.24 2.64
CA TRP A 85 -6.82 3.12 3.55
C TRP A 85 -7.30 1.78 3.00
N ASP A 86 -7.28 1.64 1.68
CA ASP A 86 -7.63 0.42 0.96
C ASP A 86 -6.56 -0.67 1.15
N LEU A 87 -6.66 -1.36 2.28
CA LEU A 87 -5.73 -2.41 2.72
C LEU A 87 -6.29 -3.82 2.50
N ASP A 88 -7.42 -3.97 1.80
CA ASP A 88 -8.14 -5.23 1.62
C ASP A 88 -7.22 -6.31 1.03
N TYR A 89 -6.62 -6.03 -0.13
CA TYR A 89 -5.74 -7.01 -0.79
C TYR A 89 -4.47 -7.30 0.03
N LEU A 90 -3.88 -6.28 0.65
CA LEU A 90 -2.70 -6.45 1.51
C LEU A 90 -3.01 -7.36 2.72
N THR A 91 -4.20 -7.21 3.31
CA THR A 91 -4.66 -8.04 4.42
C THR A 91 -4.86 -9.49 3.97
N LEU A 92 -5.38 -9.70 2.76
CA LEU A 92 -5.43 -11.04 2.18
C LEU A 92 -4.02 -11.62 1.96
N CYS A 93 -3.07 -10.85 1.44
CA CYS A 93 -1.70 -11.34 1.25
C CYS A 93 -1.01 -11.68 2.57
N LEU A 94 -1.23 -10.89 3.63
CA LEU A 94 -0.78 -11.22 4.99
C LEU A 94 -1.33 -12.57 5.43
N TRP A 95 -2.64 -12.79 5.23
CA TRP A 95 -3.26 -14.06 5.55
C TRP A 95 -2.68 -15.21 4.73
N GLN A 96 -2.54 -15.04 3.42
CA GLN A 96 -2.04 -16.05 2.49
C GLN A 96 -0.57 -16.42 2.70
N ALA A 97 0.20 -15.66 3.49
CA ALA A 97 1.52 -16.08 3.96
C ALA A 97 1.48 -17.42 4.74
N GLY A 98 0.30 -17.83 5.22
CA GLY A 98 -0.01 -19.21 5.59
C GLY A 98 0.24 -19.53 7.07
N SER A 99 1.44 -19.27 7.59
CA SER A 99 1.76 -19.53 9.01
C SER A 99 1.82 -18.25 9.85
N ALA A 100 1.67 -18.37 11.17
CA ALA A 100 1.82 -17.22 12.07
C ALA A 100 3.20 -16.55 11.96
N PRO A 101 4.35 -17.27 11.95
CA PRO A 101 5.65 -16.66 11.70
C PRO A 101 5.75 -15.98 10.33
N ALA A 102 5.30 -16.65 9.25
CA ALA A 102 5.38 -16.08 7.90
C ALA A 102 4.53 -14.80 7.75
N THR A 103 3.36 -14.76 8.39
CA THR A 103 2.48 -13.58 8.42
C THR A 103 3.18 -12.40 9.11
N LEU A 104 3.82 -12.64 10.26
CA LEU A 104 4.56 -11.61 10.99
C LEU A 104 5.81 -11.17 10.24
N ASP A 105 6.55 -12.08 9.62
CA ASP A 105 7.73 -11.75 8.80
C ASP A 105 7.33 -10.88 7.59
N PHE A 106 6.25 -11.24 6.90
CA PHE A 106 5.68 -10.42 5.83
C PHE A 106 5.32 -9.02 6.34
N ALA A 107 4.60 -8.91 7.46
CA ALA A 107 4.25 -7.62 8.06
C ALA A 107 5.49 -6.77 8.36
N ARG A 108 6.55 -7.38 8.92
CA ARG A 108 7.83 -6.70 9.18
C ARG A 108 8.49 -6.18 7.89
N ARG A 109 8.42 -6.92 6.79
CA ARG A 109 8.93 -6.44 5.48
C ARG A 109 8.17 -5.18 5.05
N VAL A 110 6.85 -5.18 5.13
CA VAL A 110 6.01 -4.00 4.79
C VAL A 110 6.31 -2.82 5.72
N VAL A 111 6.46 -3.05 7.03
CA VAL A 111 6.83 -2.02 8.01
C VAL A 111 8.22 -1.43 7.70
N SER A 112 9.20 -2.28 7.35
CA SER A 112 10.54 -1.85 6.97
C SER A 112 10.52 -0.93 5.74
N LEU A 113 9.69 -1.26 4.72
CA LEU A 113 9.48 -0.39 3.56
C LEU A 113 8.86 0.96 3.96
N CYS A 114 7.86 0.97 4.85
CA CYS A 114 7.27 2.22 5.33
C CYS A 114 8.32 3.14 5.99
N LEU A 115 9.16 2.57 6.87
CA LEU A 115 10.26 3.28 7.53
C LEU A 115 11.30 3.78 6.52
N GLY A 116 11.59 2.98 5.50
CA GLY A 116 12.63 3.26 4.51
C GLY A 116 12.27 4.36 3.50
N PHE A 117 10.98 4.53 3.20
CA PHE A 117 10.50 5.46 2.19
C PHE A 117 9.78 6.69 2.76
N GLY A 118 9.17 6.59 3.94
CA GLY A 118 8.32 7.65 4.50
C GLY A 118 9.07 8.82 5.13
N ASN A 119 8.32 9.66 5.85
CA ASN A 119 8.73 10.99 6.33
C ASN A 119 9.93 11.02 7.28
N LYS A 120 10.27 9.90 7.93
CA LYS A 120 11.41 9.73 8.84
C LYS A 120 12.69 9.27 8.12
N SER A 121 12.59 8.86 6.86
CA SER A 121 13.73 8.45 6.04
C SER A 121 14.44 9.66 5.41
N LYS A 122 15.53 9.41 4.66
CA LYS A 122 16.13 10.42 3.77
C LYS A 122 15.29 10.69 2.51
N LEU A 123 14.38 9.77 2.16
CA LEU A 123 13.57 9.85 0.95
C LEU A 123 12.34 10.73 1.15
N ARG A 124 11.68 10.62 2.30
CA ARG A 124 10.54 11.45 2.74
C ARG A 124 9.44 11.54 1.68
N PHE A 125 9.03 10.39 1.16
CA PHE A 125 7.83 10.32 0.35
C PHE A 125 6.60 10.54 1.21
N ARG A 126 5.62 11.24 0.65
CA ARG A 126 4.43 11.71 1.38
C ARG A 126 3.36 10.64 1.58
N TYR A 127 3.25 9.73 0.62
CA TYR A 127 2.15 8.75 0.58
C TYR A 127 2.68 7.34 0.32
N ALA A 128 2.01 6.34 0.90
CA ALA A 128 2.22 4.92 0.59
C ALA A 128 1.51 4.47 -0.70
N HIS A 129 0.69 5.34 -1.31
CA HIS A 129 -0.20 4.98 -2.43
C HIS A 129 0.54 4.36 -3.64
N ASP A 130 1.75 4.80 -3.95
CA ASP A 130 2.50 4.26 -5.12
C ASP A 130 2.87 2.78 -4.91
N PHE A 131 3.11 2.39 -3.66
CA PHE A 131 3.33 1.01 -3.24
C PHE A 131 2.01 0.25 -3.14
N LEU A 132 1.04 0.77 -2.36
CA LEU A 132 -0.23 0.09 -2.07
C LEU A 132 -1.09 -0.13 -3.33
N TYR A 133 -1.01 0.78 -4.31
CA TYR A 133 -1.75 0.68 -5.56
C TYR A 133 -0.94 0.13 -6.72
N GLY A 134 0.24 -0.44 -6.43
CA GLY A 134 1.02 -1.21 -7.39
C GLY A 134 1.64 -0.38 -8.53
N TYR A 135 1.76 0.95 -8.39
CA TYR A 135 2.44 1.78 -9.40
C TYR A 135 3.93 1.47 -9.50
N ASP A 136 4.58 1.19 -8.37
CA ASP A 136 5.98 0.77 -8.38
C ASP A 136 6.14 -0.66 -8.91
N TRP A 137 5.20 -1.54 -8.56
CA TRP A 137 5.17 -2.93 -9.05
C TRP A 137 4.97 -3.00 -10.57
N ALA A 138 3.92 -2.37 -11.09
CA ALA A 138 3.64 -2.39 -12.52
C ALA A 138 4.82 -1.83 -13.33
N ARG A 139 5.41 -0.71 -12.89
CA ARG A 139 6.59 -0.13 -13.53
C ARG A 139 7.81 -1.06 -13.50
N TRP A 140 7.99 -1.82 -12.42
CA TRP A 140 9.07 -2.79 -12.29
C TRP A 140 8.87 -4.00 -13.20
N VAL A 141 7.65 -4.54 -13.28
CA VAL A 141 7.30 -5.65 -14.19
C VAL A 141 7.46 -5.23 -15.64
N MET A 142 6.92 -4.07 -16.03
CA MET A 142 7.00 -3.55 -17.41
C MET A 142 8.43 -3.44 -17.96
N ARG A 143 9.44 -3.23 -17.11
CA ARG A 143 10.84 -3.13 -17.54
C ARG A 143 11.41 -4.45 -18.02
N LYS A 144 10.88 -5.58 -17.53
CA LYS A 144 11.28 -6.92 -17.92
C LYS A 144 10.09 -7.89 -17.79
N PRO A 145 9.09 -7.80 -18.68
CA PRO A 145 7.85 -8.57 -18.54
C PRO A 145 8.08 -10.08 -18.53
N GLU A 146 8.98 -10.57 -19.40
CA GLU A 146 9.30 -12.00 -19.53
C GLU A 146 9.83 -12.62 -18.23
N GLU A 147 10.58 -11.85 -17.44
CA GLU A 147 11.15 -12.31 -16.17
C GLU A 147 10.21 -12.12 -14.98
N ARG A 148 9.26 -11.16 -15.06
CA ARG A 148 8.58 -10.60 -13.87
C ARG A 148 7.06 -10.68 -13.89
N ALA A 149 6.45 -11.03 -15.02
CA ALA A 149 4.99 -11.07 -15.15
C ALA A 149 4.30 -12.00 -14.15
N GLY A 150 4.99 -13.05 -13.69
CA GLY A 150 4.49 -13.98 -12.68
C GLY A 150 4.65 -13.53 -11.23
N VAL A 151 5.29 -12.38 -10.97
CA VAL A 151 5.54 -11.87 -9.62
C VAL A 151 4.45 -10.89 -9.22
N GLY A 152 3.81 -11.11 -8.08
CA GLY A 152 2.81 -10.24 -7.48
C GLY A 152 3.38 -8.97 -6.82
N PRO A 153 2.52 -7.96 -6.55
CA PRO A 153 2.91 -6.67 -5.95
C PRO A 153 3.34 -6.76 -4.49
N PHE A 154 3.14 -7.90 -3.84
CA PHE A 154 3.58 -8.14 -2.46
C PHE A 154 4.37 -9.44 -2.32
N ASP A 155 4.91 -9.97 -3.42
CA ASP A 155 5.77 -11.14 -3.39
C ASP A 155 7.18 -10.76 -2.92
N LEU A 156 7.88 -11.72 -2.31
CA LEU A 156 9.23 -11.52 -1.77
C LEU A 156 10.21 -10.94 -2.80
N ALA A 157 10.18 -11.43 -4.05
CA ALA A 157 11.06 -10.94 -5.11
C ALA A 157 10.85 -9.45 -5.42
N PHE A 158 9.63 -8.92 -5.26
CA PHE A 158 9.37 -7.50 -5.42
C PHE A 158 9.81 -6.69 -4.18
N PHE A 159 9.68 -7.25 -2.97
CA PHE A 159 10.23 -6.62 -1.76
C PHE A 159 11.76 -6.49 -1.83
N ASP A 160 12.46 -7.52 -2.29
CA ASP A 160 13.92 -7.48 -2.47
C ASP A 160 14.32 -6.39 -3.49
N TYR A 161 13.53 -6.22 -4.54
CA TYR A 161 13.70 -5.11 -5.48
C TYR A 161 13.50 -3.74 -4.79
N LEU A 162 12.47 -3.59 -3.96
CA LEU A 162 12.19 -2.33 -3.26
C LEU A 162 13.30 -1.96 -2.28
N ASP A 163 13.88 -2.93 -1.57
CA ASP A 163 15.04 -2.70 -0.69
C ASP A 163 16.23 -2.14 -1.49
N GLY A 164 16.57 -2.80 -2.60
CA GLY A 164 17.64 -2.31 -3.50
C GLY A 164 17.31 -0.94 -4.10
N ARG A 165 16.03 -0.70 -4.42
CA ARG A 165 15.58 0.60 -4.95
C ARG A 165 15.70 1.70 -3.91
N GLN A 166 15.37 1.43 -2.65
CA GLN A 166 15.51 2.37 -1.54
C GLN A 166 16.97 2.81 -1.39
N GLN A 167 17.90 1.85 -1.37
CA GLN A 167 19.32 2.12 -1.26
C GLN A 167 19.83 2.97 -2.43
N ALA A 168 19.47 2.59 -3.66
CA ALA A 168 19.84 3.36 -4.87
C ALA A 168 19.28 4.79 -4.84
N LEU A 169 18.08 5.00 -4.31
CA LEU A 169 17.52 6.35 -4.15
C LEU A 169 18.28 7.17 -3.10
N CYS A 170 18.67 6.56 -1.99
CA CYS A 170 19.50 7.21 -0.98
C CYS A 170 20.87 7.63 -1.54
N GLU A 171 21.46 6.83 -2.42
CA GLU A 171 22.71 7.16 -3.13
C GLU A 171 22.53 8.35 -4.07
N LEU A 172 21.44 8.41 -4.84
CA LEU A 172 21.13 9.57 -5.69
C LEU A 172 20.95 10.85 -4.87
N VAL A 173 20.34 10.76 -3.69
CA VAL A 173 20.24 11.89 -2.76
C VAL A 173 21.62 12.30 -2.25
N ALA A 174 22.47 11.35 -1.89
CA ALA A 174 23.82 11.63 -1.43
C ALA A 174 24.71 12.25 -2.52
N SER A 175 24.49 11.90 -3.79
CA SER A 175 25.20 12.47 -4.94
C SER A 175 24.61 13.78 -5.45
N ASN A 176 23.58 14.33 -4.79
CA ASN A 176 22.89 15.55 -5.21
C ASN A 176 22.35 15.48 -6.66
N ASP A 177 21.72 14.35 -7.01
CA ASP A 177 21.09 14.17 -8.33
C ASP A 177 20.03 15.26 -8.61
N ARG A 178 19.90 15.69 -9.87
CA ARG A 178 18.97 16.75 -10.29
C ARG A 178 17.52 16.44 -9.92
N LYS A 179 17.10 15.18 -10.04
CA LYS A 179 15.72 14.74 -9.73
C LYS A 179 15.56 14.40 -8.25
N TYR A 180 16.64 13.95 -7.60
CA TYR A 180 16.65 13.54 -6.19
C TYR A 180 17.55 14.44 -5.32
N SER A 181 17.44 15.75 -5.47
CA SER A 181 18.23 16.70 -4.66
C SER A 181 17.90 16.61 -3.16
N PRO A 182 18.81 17.04 -2.26
CA PRO A 182 18.51 17.17 -0.83
C PRO A 182 17.27 18.02 -0.59
N LEU A 183 16.43 17.58 0.35
CA LEU A 183 15.23 18.32 0.75
C LEU A 183 15.58 19.40 1.76
N ASN A 184 14.83 20.51 1.74
CA ASN A 184 14.97 21.56 2.73
C ASN A 184 13.85 21.46 3.79
N GLY A 185 14.20 21.66 5.06
CA GLY A 185 13.23 21.76 6.15
C GLY A 185 12.23 20.59 6.20
N ARG A 186 10.93 20.90 6.13
CA ARG A 186 9.81 19.95 6.29
C ARG A 186 9.19 19.45 4.98
N GLU A 187 9.85 19.67 3.86
CA GLU A 187 9.35 19.28 2.53
C GLU A 187 9.25 17.76 2.34
N PHE A 188 8.29 17.35 1.50
CA PHE A 188 8.19 15.97 1.00
C PHE A 188 8.77 15.88 -0.40
N ARG A 189 9.37 14.73 -0.72
CA ARG A 189 9.89 14.48 -2.05
C ARG A 189 8.76 14.20 -3.03
N ASN A 190 8.75 14.93 -4.13
CA ASN A 190 7.84 14.69 -5.26
C ASN A 190 8.62 14.58 -6.58
N PRO A 191 8.93 13.35 -7.05
CA PRO A 191 9.67 13.12 -8.28
C PRO A 191 8.79 13.15 -9.55
N PHE A 192 7.51 13.50 -9.41
CA PHE A 192 6.54 13.54 -10.49
C PHE A 192 6.39 14.95 -11.08
N SER A 193 5.93 15.03 -12.33
CA SER A 193 5.67 16.29 -13.05
C SER A 193 4.38 16.98 -12.63
N PHE A 194 3.66 16.46 -11.64
CA PHE A 194 2.37 16.98 -11.17
C PHE A 194 2.36 17.20 -9.66
N ILE A 195 1.45 18.06 -9.20
CA ILE A 195 1.25 18.42 -7.80
C ILE A 195 0.66 17.22 -7.04
N ARG A 196 1.12 17.03 -5.81
CA ARG A 196 0.67 15.96 -4.90
C ARG A 196 0.32 16.49 -3.52
N GLU A 197 -0.26 17.68 -3.47
CA GLU A 197 -0.93 18.17 -2.26
C GLU A 197 -2.18 17.32 -1.97
N PRO A 198 -2.69 17.25 -0.72
CA PRO A 198 -3.66 16.22 -0.35
C PRO A 198 -4.98 16.30 -1.14
N SER A 199 -5.46 17.51 -1.46
CA SER A 199 -6.64 17.72 -2.29
C SER A 199 -6.44 17.17 -3.72
N GLU A 200 -5.31 17.48 -4.33
CA GLU A 200 -4.94 17.13 -5.69
C GLU A 200 -4.66 15.63 -5.82
N GLU A 201 -3.95 15.06 -4.84
CA GLU A 201 -3.70 13.63 -4.73
C GLU A 201 -5.03 12.85 -4.61
N ARG A 202 -5.96 13.34 -3.78
CA ARG A 202 -7.30 12.76 -3.65
C ARG A 202 -8.06 12.83 -4.97
N GLN A 203 -8.17 14.02 -5.57
CA GLN A 203 -8.90 14.23 -6.81
C GLN A 203 -8.36 13.33 -7.93
N LEU A 204 -7.04 13.27 -8.09
CA LEU A 204 -6.38 12.46 -9.09
C LEU A 204 -6.64 10.96 -8.89
N HIS A 205 -6.50 10.44 -7.67
CA HIS A 205 -6.71 9.00 -7.41
C HIS A 205 -8.16 8.57 -7.55
N CYS A 206 -9.12 9.39 -7.09
CA CYS A 206 -10.54 9.11 -7.30
C CYS A 206 -10.85 9.01 -8.80
N LEU A 207 -10.32 9.91 -9.62
CA LEU A 207 -10.52 9.84 -11.07
C LEU A 207 -9.82 8.63 -11.69
N LEU A 208 -8.58 8.33 -11.29
CA LEU A 208 -7.84 7.14 -11.76
C LEU A 208 -8.61 5.84 -11.45
N ALA A 209 -9.21 5.72 -10.28
CA ALA A 209 -10.01 4.57 -9.91
C ALA A 209 -11.28 4.47 -10.77
N GLN A 210 -11.97 5.60 -11.02
CA GLN A 210 -13.18 5.65 -11.85
C GLN A 210 -12.93 5.21 -13.30
N VAL A 211 -11.75 5.53 -13.85
CA VAL A 211 -11.39 5.19 -15.24
C VAL A 211 -10.50 3.94 -15.35
N ASP A 212 -10.42 3.13 -14.28
CA ASP A 212 -9.70 1.86 -14.22
C ASP A 212 -8.19 1.98 -14.54
N LEU A 213 -7.56 3.06 -14.08
CA LEU A 213 -6.14 3.36 -14.29
C LEU A 213 -5.30 3.22 -13.01
N ILE A 214 -5.74 2.39 -12.08
CA ILE A 214 -4.96 1.96 -10.92
C ILE A 214 -4.44 0.53 -11.16
N PRO A 215 -3.12 0.27 -11.12
CA PRO A 215 -2.54 -1.04 -11.42
C PRO A 215 -3.04 -2.18 -10.55
N LEU A 216 -3.25 -1.92 -9.26
CA LEU A 216 -3.76 -2.89 -8.29
C LEU A 216 -5.03 -2.34 -7.64
N LYS A 217 -6.15 -3.04 -7.80
CA LYS A 217 -7.41 -2.73 -7.11
C LYS A 217 -7.32 -3.15 -5.64
N ALA A 218 -6.52 -2.42 -4.85
CA ALA A 218 -6.18 -2.77 -3.48
C ALA A 218 -7.39 -2.79 -2.52
N TRP A 219 -8.49 -2.16 -2.91
CA TRP A 219 -9.77 -2.14 -2.19
C TRP A 219 -10.63 -3.41 -2.39
N ARG A 220 -10.14 -4.38 -3.18
CA ARG A 220 -10.79 -5.66 -3.42
C ARG A 220 -9.92 -6.79 -2.91
N LEU A 221 -10.54 -7.82 -2.33
CA LEU A 221 -9.80 -9.02 -1.91
C LEU A 221 -9.23 -9.81 -3.09
N ASP A 222 -9.88 -9.83 -4.25
CA ASP A 222 -9.32 -10.51 -5.42
C ASP A 222 -8.04 -9.85 -5.95
N GLY A 223 -7.79 -8.59 -5.56
CA GLY A 223 -6.62 -7.82 -5.94
C GLY A 223 -6.38 -7.88 -7.43
N GLU A 224 -7.37 -7.51 -8.24
CA GLU A 224 -7.17 -7.43 -9.69
C GLU A 224 -5.92 -6.58 -9.99
N ARG A 225 -5.02 -7.16 -10.78
CA ARG A 225 -3.66 -6.70 -11.00
C ARG A 225 -3.41 -6.56 -12.48
N ARG A 226 -2.93 -5.39 -12.89
CA ARG A 226 -2.59 -5.06 -14.27
C ARG A 226 -1.26 -4.33 -14.29
N TRP A 227 -0.33 -4.79 -15.13
CA TRP A 227 0.97 -4.15 -15.33
C TRP A 227 1.22 -3.78 -16.80
N ASP A 228 0.40 -4.29 -17.71
CA ASP A 228 0.55 -4.23 -19.17
C ASP A 228 0.14 -2.88 -19.79
N LEU A 229 -0.11 -1.86 -18.95
CA LEU A 229 -0.39 -0.49 -19.36
C LEU A 229 0.67 0.48 -18.84
N PRO A 230 0.94 1.58 -19.56
CA PRO A 230 1.88 2.62 -19.12
C PRO A 230 1.25 3.51 -18.04
N PHE A 231 0.97 2.95 -16.86
CA PHE A 231 0.26 3.64 -15.76
C PHE A 231 0.93 4.94 -15.32
N THR A 232 2.26 5.02 -15.38
CA THR A 232 3.00 6.25 -15.06
C THR A 232 2.61 7.40 -16.00
N ASP A 233 2.59 7.15 -17.31
CA ASP A 233 2.27 8.16 -18.32
C ASP A 233 0.78 8.47 -18.35
N LEU A 234 -0.05 7.45 -18.16
CA LEU A 234 -1.51 7.59 -18.06
C LEU A 234 -1.90 8.47 -16.86
N ARG A 235 -1.27 8.25 -15.70
CA ARG A 235 -1.45 9.09 -14.52
C ARG A 235 -0.98 10.53 -14.75
N ALA A 236 0.18 10.73 -15.38
CA ALA A 236 0.68 12.06 -15.68
C ALA A 236 -0.25 12.83 -16.63
N ARG A 237 -0.71 12.21 -17.72
CA ARG A 237 -1.66 12.81 -18.67
C ARG A 237 -2.99 13.18 -18.01
N LEU A 238 -3.47 12.35 -17.08
CA LEU A 238 -4.70 12.64 -16.35
C LEU A 238 -4.51 13.81 -15.38
N ALA A 239 -3.35 13.88 -14.71
CA ALA A 239 -2.99 15.01 -13.86
C ALA A 239 -2.92 16.32 -14.67
N GLU A 240 -2.34 16.30 -15.88
CA GLU A 240 -2.33 17.45 -16.79
C GLU A 240 -3.76 17.91 -17.15
N ARG A 241 -4.66 16.98 -17.49
CA ARG A 241 -6.06 17.30 -17.81
C ARG A 241 -6.82 17.92 -16.62
N LEU A 242 -6.42 17.59 -15.40
CA LEU A 242 -6.96 18.18 -14.17
C LEU A 242 -6.30 19.52 -13.80
N GLY A 243 -5.35 20.02 -14.59
CA GLY A 243 -4.63 21.25 -14.27
C GLY A 243 -3.60 21.09 -13.13
N LEU A 244 -3.19 19.85 -12.83
CA LEU A 244 -2.26 19.53 -11.73
C LEU A 244 -0.80 19.52 -12.17
N ALA A 245 -0.50 19.83 -13.43
CA ALA A 245 0.87 19.90 -13.92
C ALA A 245 1.67 20.93 -13.13
N ARG A 246 2.89 20.57 -12.70
CA ARG A 246 3.80 21.54 -12.09
C ARG A 246 4.31 22.45 -13.20
N ALA A 247 4.29 23.76 -12.95
CA ALA A 247 5.01 24.70 -13.80
C ALA A 247 6.47 24.21 -13.88
N GLY A 248 6.90 23.88 -15.10
CA GLY A 248 8.13 23.12 -15.29
C GLY A 248 9.35 23.84 -14.73
N ASP A 249 10.17 23.11 -13.98
CA ASP A 249 11.61 23.28 -14.16
C ASP A 249 11.89 22.83 -15.59
N GLY A 250 12.11 23.81 -16.46
CA GLY A 250 12.36 23.60 -17.88
C GLY A 250 13.49 22.60 -18.12
N ARG A 251 13.30 21.81 -19.19
CA ARG A 251 14.29 21.03 -19.96
C ARG A 251 15.74 21.06 -19.44
#